data_AF-A0A851PVZ6-F1
#
_entry.id   AF-A0A851PVZ6-F1
#
_cell.length_a   1.000
_cell.length_b   1.000
_cell.length_c   1.000
_cell.angle_alpha   90.00
_cell.angle_beta   90.00
_cell.angle_gamma   90.00
#
_symmetry.space_group_name_H-M   'P 1'
#
loop_
_entity.id
_entity.type
_entity.pdbx_description
1 polymer ?
#
loop_
_entity_poly.entity_id
_entity_poly.type
_entity_poly.pdbx_seq_one_letter_code
_entity_poly.pdbx_strand_id
1 'polypeptide(L)'
;DADTDRRRLGQAPRVSFLGRRPSDPEHQFSDTVELPRQHARACVKATFQLQDSIRDKLRPIAVTLAYGIQGAGATRQSRGAARQSRGAALPPLSPVL
;
A
#
# COMPACT_ATOMS: atom_id res chain seq x y z
N ASP A 1 -7.42 -1.80 -7.35
CA ASP A 1 -7.18 -2.56 -8.60
C ASP A 1 -8.48 -3.23 -9.01
N ALA A 2 -8.84 -3.24 -10.29
CA ALA A 2 -10.09 -3.80 -10.77
C ALA A 2 -9.90 -4.80 -11.92
N ASP A 3 -10.85 -5.73 -12.01
CA ASP A 3 -10.90 -6.81 -13.00
C ASP A 3 -9.67 -7.73 -12.95
N THR A 4 -9.10 -7.92 -11.75
CA THR A 4 -7.83 -8.63 -11.50
C THR A 4 -7.82 -10.03 -12.11
N ASP A 5 -8.87 -10.83 -11.90
CA ASP A 5 -8.93 -12.22 -12.39
C ASP A 5 -8.92 -12.29 -13.92
N ARG A 6 -9.62 -11.37 -14.57
CA ARG A 6 -9.60 -11.23 -16.03
C ARG A 6 -8.21 -10.86 -16.54
N ARG A 7 -7.52 -9.95 -15.86
CA ARG A 7 -6.15 -9.55 -16.22
C ARG A 7 -5.12 -10.66 -16.00
N ARG A 8 -5.30 -11.52 -14.99
CA ARG A 8 -4.46 -12.72 -14.79
C ARG A 8 -4.55 -13.70 -15.97
N LEU A 9 -5.67 -13.70 -16.67
CA LEU A 9 -5.87 -14.47 -17.91
C LEU A 9 -5.33 -13.76 -19.16
N GLY A 10 -4.59 -12.65 -19.00
CA GLY A 10 -4.03 -11.87 -20.11
C GLY A 10 -5.05 -11.02 -20.87
N GLN A 11 -6.27 -10.87 -20.36
CA GLN A 11 -7.32 -10.09 -21.00
C GLN A 11 -7.31 -8.64 -20.51
N ALA A 12 -7.62 -7.70 -21.40
CA ALA A 12 -7.74 -6.29 -21.04
C ALA A 12 -8.85 -6.08 -19.99
N PRO A 13 -8.65 -5.15 -19.02
CA PRO A 13 -9.68 -4.81 -18.05
C PRO A 13 -10.89 -4.20 -18.73
N ARG A 14 -12.07 -4.43 -18.17
CA ARG A 14 -13.35 -3.89 -18.64
C ARG A 14 -13.70 -2.55 -18.02
N VAL A 15 -12.83 -1.98 -17.20
CA VAL A 15 -13.09 -0.74 -16.48
C VAL A 15 -11.87 0.18 -16.51
N SER A 16 -12.13 1.47 -16.30
CA SER A 16 -11.10 2.48 -16.05
C SER A 16 -11.50 3.38 -14.89
N PHE A 17 -10.57 3.63 -13.96
CA PHE A 17 -10.79 4.56 -12.85
C PHE A 17 -10.73 6.01 -13.34
N LEU A 18 -11.72 6.78 -12.90
CA LEU A 18 -11.80 8.23 -13.02
C LEU A 18 -10.95 8.87 -11.92
N GLY A 19 -10.24 9.95 -12.25
CA GLY A 19 -9.40 10.67 -11.28
C GLY A 19 -8.22 9.86 -10.75
N ARG A 20 -7.82 8.78 -11.44
CA ARG A 20 -6.58 8.05 -11.15
C ARG A 20 -5.36 8.95 -11.29
N ARG A 21 -4.27 8.63 -10.59
CA ARG A 21 -3.02 9.38 -10.78
C ARG A 21 -2.48 9.13 -12.19
N PRO A 22 -1.75 10.08 -12.80
CA PRO A 22 -1.18 9.87 -14.14
C PRO A 22 -0.26 8.64 -14.24
N SER A 23 0.38 8.26 -13.14
CA SER A 23 1.22 7.06 -13.03
C SER A 23 0.43 5.76 -12.85
N ASP A 24 -0.84 5.85 -12.44
CA ASP A 24 -1.67 4.66 -12.22
C ASP A 24 -2.15 4.12 -13.56
N PRO A 25 -2.03 2.80 -13.81
CA PRO A 25 -2.70 2.17 -14.93
C PRO A 25 -4.21 2.39 -14.88
N GLU A 26 -4.90 2.30 -16.03
CA GLU A 26 -6.34 2.60 -16.11
C GLU A 26 -7.22 1.82 -15.13
N HIS A 27 -6.85 0.57 -14.83
CA HIS A 27 -7.56 -0.32 -13.92
C HIS A 27 -7.13 -0.16 -12.45
N GLN A 28 -6.30 0.82 -12.14
CA GLN A 28 -5.85 1.12 -10.77
C GLN A 28 -6.21 2.54 -10.36
N PHE A 29 -6.34 2.71 -9.06
CA PHE A 29 -6.52 3.98 -8.40
C PHE A 29 -5.73 3.91 -7.09
N SER A 30 -4.81 4.83 -6.92
CA SER A 30 -3.95 4.92 -5.75
C SER A 30 -4.26 6.21 -4.97
N ASP A 31 -4.44 6.08 -3.66
CA ASP A 31 -4.56 7.24 -2.78
C ASP A 31 -3.90 7.02 -1.42
N THR A 32 -3.74 8.09 -0.65
CA THR A 32 -3.20 8.07 0.70
C THR A 32 -4.18 8.77 1.62
N VAL A 33 -4.44 8.14 2.76
CA VAL A 33 -5.33 8.69 3.77
C VAL A 33 -4.59 8.80 5.10
N GLU A 34 -4.75 9.94 5.75
CA GLU A 34 -4.18 10.17 7.07
C GLU A 34 -5.18 9.75 8.16
N LEU A 35 -4.71 8.94 9.10
CA LEU A 35 -5.47 8.50 10.27
C LEU A 35 -4.76 9.04 11.54
N PRO A 36 -5.13 10.23 12.04
CA PRO A 36 -4.34 10.94 13.04
C PRO A 36 -4.37 10.31 14.44
N ARG A 37 -5.31 9.40 14.70
CA ARG A 37 -5.52 8.76 15.99
C ARG A 37 -6.14 7.38 15.81
N GLN A 38 -6.01 6.52 16.82
CA GLN A 38 -6.69 5.24 16.85
C GLN A 38 -8.21 5.42 16.68
N HIS A 39 -8.83 4.48 15.97
CA HIS A 39 -10.25 4.49 15.61
C HIS A 39 -10.73 5.68 14.76
N ALA A 40 -9.84 6.57 14.31
CA ALA A 40 -10.19 7.55 13.29
C ALA A 40 -10.65 6.84 12.02
N ARG A 41 -11.68 7.37 11.38
CA ARG A 41 -12.20 6.87 10.12
C ARG A 41 -12.08 7.96 9.08
N ALA A 42 -11.61 7.58 7.91
CA ALA A 42 -11.58 8.43 6.74
C ALA A 42 -11.88 7.57 5.51
N CYS A 43 -12.58 8.14 4.54
CA CYS A 43 -13.03 7.44 3.35
C CYS A 43 -12.54 8.18 2.11
N VAL A 44 -12.06 7.42 1.13
CA VAL A 44 -11.75 7.92 -0.21
C VAL A 44 -12.74 7.29 -1.17
N LYS A 45 -13.34 8.11 -2.04
CA LYS A 45 -14.24 7.62 -3.08
C LYS A 45 -13.46 7.46 -4.38
N ALA A 46 -13.37 6.22 -4.86
CA ALA A 46 -12.88 5.92 -6.20
C ALA A 46 -14.07 5.61 -7.10
N THR A 47 -14.16 6.30 -8.25
CA THR A 47 -15.19 6.03 -9.26
C THR A 47 -14.51 5.41 -10.47
N PHE A 48 -15.08 4.35 -11.03
CA PHE A 48 -14.63 3.78 -12.30
C PHE A 48 -15.78 3.71 -13.28
N GLN A 49 -15.46 3.79 -14.56
CA GLN A 49 -16.40 3.60 -15.65
C GLN A 49 -16.18 2.23 -16.30
N LEU A 50 -17.27 1.64 -16.79
CA LEU A 50 -17.20 0.51 -17.71
C LEU A 50 -16.68 0.99 -19.06
N GLN A 51 -15.81 0.21 -19.67
CA GLN A 51 -15.38 0.42 -21.04
C GLN A 51 -16.53 0.16 -22.01
N ASP A 52 -16.48 0.79 -23.17
CA ASP A 52 -17.46 0.53 -24.22
C ASP A 52 -17.31 -0.88 -24.80
N SER A 53 -18.39 -1.38 -25.41
CA SER A 53 -18.37 -2.63 -26.19
C SER A 53 -17.92 -3.89 -25.44
N ILE A 54 -18.13 -3.96 -24.12
CA ILE A 54 -17.85 -5.17 -23.34
C ILE A 54 -18.74 -6.33 -23.79
N ARG A 55 -18.10 -7.37 -24.31
CA ARG A 55 -18.77 -8.64 -24.69
C ARG A 55 -19.07 -9.52 -23.47
N ASP A 56 -18.15 -9.57 -22.54
CA ASP A 56 -18.24 -10.38 -21.33
C ASP A 56 -18.97 -9.62 -20.23
N LYS A 57 -20.28 -9.83 -20.15
CA LYS A 57 -21.18 -9.17 -19.20
C LYS A 57 -21.56 -10.05 -18.00
N LEU A 58 -21.31 -11.35 -18.08
CA LEU A 58 -21.74 -12.32 -17.08
C LEU A 58 -20.72 -12.50 -15.95
N ARG A 59 -19.42 -12.35 -16.24
CA ARG A 59 -18.40 -12.46 -15.20
C ARG A 59 -18.35 -11.19 -14.34
N PRO A 60 -18.29 -11.30 -13.00
CA PRO A 60 -18.24 -10.14 -12.12
C PRO A 60 -16.95 -9.33 -12.35
N ILE A 61 -16.99 -8.05 -11.99
CA ILE A 61 -15.80 -7.18 -11.99
C ILE A 61 -15.28 -7.13 -10.56
N ALA A 62 -14.30 -7.99 -10.26
CA ALA A 62 -13.70 -8.03 -8.94
C ALA A 62 -12.84 -6.77 -8.69
N VAL A 63 -12.99 -6.16 -7.51
CA VAL A 63 -12.16 -5.03 -7.07
C VAL A 63 -11.31 -5.49 -5.90
N THR A 64 -9.99 -5.35 -6.02
CA THR A 64 -9.02 -5.68 -5.00
C THR A 64 -8.45 -4.40 -4.38
N LEU A 65 -8.51 -4.31 -3.05
CA LEU A 65 -7.89 -3.25 -2.26
C LEU A 65 -6.60 -3.76 -1.63
N ALA A 66 -5.50 -3.04 -1.84
CA ALA A 66 -4.23 -3.26 -1.15
C ALA A 66 -3.83 -1.95 -0.46
N TYR A 67 -3.25 -2.05 0.73
CA TYR A 67 -2.80 -0.88 1.50
C TYR A 67 -1.48 -1.17 2.22
N GLY A 68 -0.76 -0.10 2.55
CA GLY A 68 0.48 -0.17 3.32
C GLY A 68 0.63 1.08 4.19
N ILE A 69 1.25 0.92 5.36
CA ILE A 69 1.57 2.03 6.26
C ILE A 69 2.87 2.67 5.78
N GLN A 70 2.83 3.95 5.43
CA GLN A 70 4.01 4.70 5.01
C GLN A 70 4.99 4.87 6.18
N GLY A 71 6.31 4.80 5.90
CA GLY A 71 7.37 5.04 6.89
C GLY A 71 7.73 3.89 7.85
N ALA A 72 6.96 2.79 7.89
CA ALA A 72 7.22 1.67 8.80
C ALA A 72 8.47 0.82 8.45
N GLY A 73 8.99 0.93 7.22
CA GLY A 73 10.14 0.16 6.74
C GLY A 73 11.52 0.79 7.00
N ALA A 74 11.62 2.13 7.01
CA ALA A 74 12.90 2.83 7.11
C ALA A 74 13.53 2.76 8.52
N THR A 75 12.71 2.68 9.57
CA THR A 75 13.17 2.63 10.96
C THR A 75 13.69 1.25 11.40
N ARG A 76 13.35 0.17 10.68
CA ARG A 76 13.89 -1.16 10.99
C ARG A 76 15.32 -1.36 10.48
N GLN A 77 15.66 -0.77 9.34
CA GLN A 77 17.00 -0.89 8.74
C GLN A 77 18.05 -0.08 9.52
N SER A 78 17.68 1.08 10.08
CA SER A 78 18.59 1.90 10.89
C SER A 78 18.84 1.34 12.30
N ARG A 79 17.89 0.59 12.89
CA ARG A 79 18.10 -0.07 14.20
C ARG A 79 18.98 -1.32 14.14
N GLY A 80 19.10 -1.95 12.97
CA GLY A 80 20.01 -3.09 12.74
C GLY A 80 21.47 -2.65 12.53
N ALA A 81 21.69 -1.53 11.85
CA ALA A 81 23.03 -0.99 11.60
C ALA A 81 23.62 -0.24 12.82
N ALA A 82 22.79 0.40 13.65
CA ALA A 82 23.26 1.13 14.83
C ALA A 82 23.68 0.25 16.02
N ARG A 83 23.38 -1.06 16.00
CA ARG A 83 23.73 -1.98 17.09
C ARG A 83 25.15 -2.54 17.02
N GLN A 84 25.86 -2.36 15.91
CA GLN A 84 27.22 -2.93 15.74
C GLN A 84 28.36 -1.93 16.03
N SER A 85 28.07 -0.67 16.37
CA SER A 85 29.12 0.36 16.56
C SER A 85 29.11 1.09 17.91
N ARG A 86 28.36 0.63 18.91
CA ARG A 86 28.42 1.20 20.27
C ARG A 86 28.71 0.16 21.34
N GLY A 87 29.82 -0.54 21.17
CA GLY A 87 30.54 -1.16 22.29
C GLY A 87 31.31 -0.09 23.06
N ALA A 88 30.62 0.78 23.80
CA ALA A 88 31.25 1.54 24.88
C ALA A 88 31.15 0.68 26.13
N ALA A 89 32.18 -0.12 26.40
CA ALA A 89 32.32 -0.81 27.66
C ALA A 89 32.40 0.25 28.77
N LEU A 90 31.36 0.32 29.62
CA LEU A 90 31.45 1.08 30.87
C LEU A 90 32.54 0.42 31.73
N PRO A 91 33.47 1.18 32.31
CA PRO A 91 34.49 0.60 33.16
C PRO A 91 33.85 -0.02 34.41
N PRO A 92 34.35 -1.16 34.90
CA PRO A 92 33.79 -1.82 36.08
C PRO A 92 33.98 -0.93 37.31
N LEU A 93 32.91 -0.79 38.10
CA LEU A 93 32.95 -0.10 39.38
C LEU A 93 33.69 -0.97 40.40
N SER A 94 34.67 -0.40 41.08
CA SER A 94 35.40 -1.04 42.17
C SER A 94 34.50 -1.19 43.41
N PRO A 95 34.57 -2.33 44.12
CA PRO A 95 33.78 -2.55 45.31
C PRO A 95 34.26 -1.64 46.44
N VAL A 96 33.29 -1.09 47.18
CA VAL A 96 33.51 -0.34 48.42
C VAL A 96 33.55 -1.34 49.57
N LEU A 97 34.56 -1.22 50.44
CA LEU A 97 34.79 -2.03 51.65
C LEU A 97 33.68 -1.84 52.69
#